data_AF-A0A1Z7YRG0-F1
#
_entry.id   AF-A0A1Z7YRG0-F1
#
_cell.length_a   1.000
_cell.length_b   1.000
_cell.length_c   1.000
_cell.angle_alpha   90.00
_cell.angle_beta   90.00
_cell.angle_gamma   90.00
#
_symmetry.space_group_name_H-M   'P 1'
#
loop_
_entity.id
_entity.type
_entity.pdbx_description
1 polymer ?
#
loop_
_entity_poly.entity_id
_entity_poly.type
_entity_poly.pdbx_seq_one_letter_code
_entity_poly.pdbx_strand_id
1 'polypeptide(L)'
;MKLPLTLWQEEAYTSQRQTELLIQGAYFGMMAIMTIYNLFVYFSLRDKSYLYYVLFVVTFSAWMFIEKGLAFQYIWPNGVWQNSQLYPVLASISMGMTALFTNEYLSLRNNHPTYYRILYCLSLIWVVITLCAFVLPVSFVMMLIPLVALPGGALLLLAGLLMWKAGLVAARYYTIAWTAVIVGAMTYTLLILGIAPSNVFTENALQVGSILEVFLLSLGLANRINTA
;
A
#
# COMPACT_ATOMS: atom_id res chain seq x y z
N MET A 1 12.03 -13.51 15.66
CA MET A 1 13.07 -12.52 16.03
C MET A 1 14.35 -12.88 15.31
N LYS A 2 14.83 -12.04 14.40
CA LYS A 2 16.21 -12.12 13.87
C LYS A 2 16.98 -10.97 14.51
N LEU A 3 17.88 -11.27 15.42
CA LEU A 3 18.85 -10.32 15.97
C LEU A 3 20.19 -10.63 15.29
N PRO A 4 20.51 -10.00 14.15
CA PRO A 4 21.86 -10.07 13.62
C PRO A 4 22.79 -9.32 14.58
N LEU A 5 23.48 -10.07 15.45
CA LEU A 5 24.54 -9.55 16.30
C LEU A 5 25.74 -9.20 15.41
N THR A 6 25.67 -8.02 14.82
CA THR A 6 26.78 -7.40 14.09
C THR A 6 27.37 -6.33 15.01
N LEU A 7 28.66 -6.43 15.30
CA LEU A 7 29.38 -5.43 16.07
C LEU A 7 29.77 -4.30 15.11
N TRP A 8 29.05 -3.19 15.17
CA TRP A 8 29.34 -2.02 14.36
C TRP A 8 30.35 -1.11 15.06
N GLN A 9 31.30 -0.55 14.30
CA GLN A 9 31.98 0.67 14.73
C GLN A 9 30.99 1.84 14.69
N GLU A 10 31.02 2.71 15.70
CA GLU A 10 30.04 3.80 15.91
C GLU A 10 29.90 4.72 14.68
N GLU A 11 31.00 4.99 13.98
CA GLU A 11 31.03 5.76 12.73
C GLU A 11 30.36 5.05 11.54
N ALA A 12 30.58 3.73 11.40
CA ALA A 12 29.95 2.94 10.34
C ALA A 12 28.43 2.80 10.57
N TYR A 13 28.01 2.65 11.82
CA TYR A 13 26.60 2.59 12.21
C TYR A 13 25.88 3.92 11.94
N THR A 14 26.48 5.05 12.30
CA THR A 14 25.88 6.38 12.10
C THR A 14 25.74 6.73 10.62
N SER A 15 26.76 6.44 9.80
CA SER A 15 26.72 6.66 8.35
C SER A 15 25.63 5.82 7.65
N GLN A 16 25.52 4.54 8.00
CA GLN A 16 24.46 3.69 7.46
C GLN A 16 23.06 4.15 7.90
N ARG A 17 22.91 4.47 9.19
CA ARG A 17 21.62 4.94 9.72
C ARG A 17 21.18 6.28 9.11
N GLN A 18 22.12 7.17 8.79
CA GLN A 18 21.82 8.40 8.05
C GLN A 18 21.32 8.10 6.64
N THR A 19 21.96 7.16 5.94
CA THR A 19 21.54 6.75 4.60
C THR A 19 20.14 6.14 4.61
N GLU A 20 19.83 5.29 5.58
CA GLU A 20 18.49 4.73 5.76
C GLU A 20 17.43 5.82 6.01
N LEU A 21 17.71 6.76 6.92
CA LEU A 21 16.80 7.88 7.18
C LEU A 21 16.59 8.77 5.94
N LEU A 22 17.63 8.96 5.12
CA LEU A 22 17.52 9.70 3.87
C LEU A 22 16.61 8.98 2.87
N ILE A 23 16.75 7.65 2.72
CA ILE A 23 15.87 6.82 1.89
C ILE A 23 14.43 6.91 2.37
N GLN A 24 14.20 6.79 3.69
CA GLN A 24 12.86 6.92 4.27
C GLN A 24 12.28 8.32 4.06
N GLY A 25 13.08 9.37 4.26
CA GLY A 25 12.67 10.76 4.02
C GLY A 25 12.26 10.99 2.57
N ALA A 26 13.03 10.47 1.61
CA ALA A 26 12.70 10.54 0.19
C ALA A 26 11.38 9.80 -0.13
N TYR A 27 11.18 8.62 0.44
CA TYR A 27 9.94 7.84 0.29
C TYR A 27 8.71 8.61 0.79
N PHE A 28 8.72 9.04 2.06
CA PHE A 28 7.58 9.73 2.65
C PHE A 28 7.35 11.11 2.02
N GLY A 29 8.42 11.81 1.62
CA GLY A 29 8.32 13.05 0.87
C GLY A 29 7.61 12.87 -0.48
N MET A 30 7.97 11.82 -1.22
CA MET A 30 7.29 11.49 -2.49
C MET A 30 5.82 11.15 -2.28
N MET A 31 5.50 10.31 -1.29
CA MET A 31 4.12 9.96 -0.97
C MET A 31 3.30 11.20 -0.56
N ALA A 32 3.89 12.12 0.20
CA ALA A 32 3.25 13.38 0.59
C ALA A 32 2.97 14.29 -0.63
N ILE A 33 3.95 14.47 -1.52
CA ILE A 33 3.78 15.25 -2.76
C ILE A 33 2.66 14.64 -3.61
N MET A 34 2.66 13.32 -3.79
CA MET A 34 1.65 12.63 -4.58
C MET A 34 0.26 12.72 -3.94
N THR A 35 0.17 12.67 -2.61
CA THR A 35 -1.07 12.89 -1.87
C THR A 35 -1.62 14.29 -2.09
N ILE A 36 -0.79 15.32 -1.91
CA ILE A 36 -1.19 16.74 -2.06
C ILE A 36 -1.61 17.01 -3.50
N TYR A 37 -0.83 16.53 -4.48
CA TYR A 37 -1.14 16.65 -5.90
C TYR A 37 -2.50 16.02 -6.23
N ASN A 38 -2.73 14.76 -5.84
CA ASN A 38 -3.98 14.07 -6.15
C ASN A 38 -5.17 14.66 -5.39
N LEU A 39 -4.96 15.24 -4.21
CA LEU A 39 -6.00 15.96 -3.47
C LEU A 39 -6.40 17.26 -4.19
N PHE A 40 -5.44 18.00 -4.74
CA PHE A 40 -5.73 19.18 -5.56
C PHE A 40 -6.52 18.80 -6.82
N VAL A 41 -6.11 17.72 -7.50
CA VAL A 41 -6.83 17.20 -8.67
C VAL A 41 -8.25 16.75 -8.29
N TYR A 42 -8.42 16.12 -7.13
CA TYR A 42 -9.74 15.77 -6.60
C TYR A 42 -10.63 17.00 -6.41
N PHE A 43 -10.13 18.09 -5.82
CA PHE A 43 -10.94 19.30 -5.64
C PHE A 43 -11.31 19.97 -6.97
N SER A 44 -10.45 19.84 -7.99
CA SER A 44 -10.70 20.35 -9.34
C SER A 44 -11.74 19.52 -10.11
N LEU A 45 -11.58 18.20 -10.15
CA LEU A 45 -12.41 17.29 -10.96
C LEU A 45 -13.60 16.68 -10.21
N ARG A 46 -13.57 16.67 -8.88
CA ARG A 46 -14.54 16.02 -7.97
C ARG A 46 -14.81 14.55 -8.26
N ASP A 47 -13.84 13.87 -8.86
CA ASP A 47 -13.94 12.45 -9.19
C ASP A 47 -13.51 11.57 -8.00
N LYS A 48 -14.41 10.68 -7.57
CA LYS A 48 -14.23 9.83 -6.39
C LYS A 48 -13.02 8.90 -6.46
N SER A 49 -12.54 8.57 -7.66
CA SER A 49 -11.33 7.76 -7.86
C SER A 49 -10.13 8.38 -7.14
N TYR A 50 -9.98 9.70 -7.23
CA TYR A 50 -8.88 10.41 -6.59
C TYR A 50 -8.99 10.43 -5.06
N LEU A 51 -10.21 10.48 -4.52
CA LEU A 51 -10.41 10.45 -3.07
C LEU A 51 -10.01 9.08 -2.49
N TYR A 52 -10.47 7.97 -3.08
CA TYR A 52 -10.08 6.64 -2.64
C TYR A 52 -8.58 6.41 -2.78
N TYR A 53 -7.99 6.95 -3.85
CA TYR A 53 -6.55 6.90 -4.06
C TYR A 53 -5.78 7.66 -2.98
N VAL A 54 -6.15 8.91 -2.68
CA VAL A 54 -5.54 9.71 -1.62
C VAL A 54 -5.63 9.00 -0.27
N LEU A 55 -6.80 8.47 0.07
CA LEU A 55 -7.00 7.72 1.31
C LEU A 55 -6.12 6.46 1.36
N PHE A 56 -5.99 5.73 0.25
CA PHE A 56 -5.06 4.61 0.13
C PHE A 56 -3.61 5.06 0.37
N VAL A 57 -3.11 6.06 -0.36
CA VAL A 57 -1.72 6.53 -0.26
C VAL A 57 -1.40 6.98 1.16
N VAL A 58 -2.30 7.72 1.81
CA VAL A 58 -2.11 8.20 3.19
C VAL A 58 -2.08 7.04 4.17
N THR A 59 -3.05 6.12 4.09
CA THR A 59 -3.15 5.00 5.05
C THR A 59 -2.04 3.97 4.86
N PHE A 60 -1.65 3.70 3.61
CA PHE A 60 -0.50 2.87 3.28
C PHE A 60 0.82 3.50 3.75
N SER A 61 1.00 4.81 3.55
CA SER A 61 2.18 5.52 4.06
C SER A 61 2.23 5.49 5.59
N ALA A 62 1.11 5.73 6.27
CA ALA A 62 1.04 5.65 7.72
C ALA A 62 1.35 4.23 8.22
N TRP A 63 0.84 3.19 7.55
CA TRP A 63 1.18 1.80 7.86
C TRP A 63 2.69 1.53 7.67
N MET A 64 3.28 1.99 6.57
CA MET A 64 4.73 1.90 6.33
C MET A 64 5.57 2.63 7.37
N PHE A 65 5.09 3.78 7.86
CA PHE A 65 5.76 4.54 8.91
C PHE A 65 5.83 3.79 10.24
N ILE A 66 4.79 3.02 10.55
CA ILE A 66 4.76 2.11 11.69
C ILE A 66 5.66 0.90 11.45
N GLU A 67 5.56 0.25 10.28
CA GLU A 67 6.37 -0.92 9.90
C GLU A 67 7.87 -0.64 9.97
N LYS A 68 8.31 0.54 9.51
CA LYS A 68 9.73 0.95 9.56
C LYS A 68 10.18 1.41 10.95
N GLY A 69 9.33 1.35 11.97
CA GLY A 69 9.64 1.74 13.35
C GLY A 69 9.78 3.25 13.57
N LEU A 70 9.49 4.08 12.56
CA LEU A 70 9.59 5.53 12.66
C LEU A 70 8.53 6.12 13.59
N ALA A 71 7.39 5.44 13.72
CA ALA A 71 6.34 5.81 14.68
C ALA A 71 6.83 5.78 16.12
N PHE A 72 7.60 4.75 16.50
CA PHE A 72 8.30 4.72 17.79
C PHE A 72 9.38 5.79 17.87
N GLN A 73 10.12 6.07 16.80
CA GLN A 73 11.19 7.07 16.85
C GLN A 73 10.67 8.50 17.07
N TYR A 74 9.53 8.87 16.47
CA TYR A 74 9.11 10.28 16.38
C TYR A 74 7.75 10.61 17.00
N ILE A 75 6.80 9.68 17.06
CA ILE A 75 5.42 9.98 17.46
C ILE A 75 5.12 9.46 18.87
N TRP A 76 5.40 8.18 19.14
CA TRP A 76 5.10 7.55 20.42
C TRP A 76 6.24 6.64 20.91
N PRO A 77 7.36 7.19 21.39
CA PRO A 77 8.51 6.40 21.84
C PRO A 77 8.21 5.26 22.82
N ASN A 78 7.22 5.45 23.68
CA ASN A 78 6.81 4.45 24.69
C ASN A 78 5.45 3.80 24.39
N GLY A 79 4.83 4.09 23.25
CA GLY A 79 3.45 3.72 22.93
C GLY A 79 3.32 2.36 22.23
N VAL A 80 3.70 1.27 22.90
CA VAL A 80 3.64 -0.09 22.31
C VAL A 80 2.21 -0.45 21.92
N TRP A 81 1.23 -0.12 22.77
CA TRP A 81 -0.17 -0.41 22.50
C TRP A 81 -0.69 0.31 21.25
N GLN A 82 -0.37 1.61 21.10
CA GLN A 82 -0.73 2.40 19.92
C GLN A 82 -0.17 1.78 18.65
N ASN A 83 1.11 1.39 18.67
CA ASN A 83 1.77 0.79 17.52
C ASN A 83 1.14 -0.55 17.12
N SER A 84 0.92 -1.43 18.10
CA SER A 84 0.34 -2.76 17.87
C SER A 84 -1.09 -2.70 17.37
N GLN A 85 -1.87 -1.70 17.79
CA GLN A 85 -3.28 -1.54 17.39
C GLN A 85 -3.42 -0.82 16.04
N LEU A 86 -2.66 0.26 15.83
CA LEU A 86 -2.76 1.05 14.59
C LEU A 86 -2.18 0.31 13.39
N TYR A 87 -1.24 -0.60 13.58
CA TYR A 87 -0.68 -1.39 12.49
C TYR A 87 -1.74 -2.16 11.69
N PRO A 88 -2.51 -3.10 12.28
CA PRO A 88 -3.52 -3.85 11.53
C PRO A 88 -4.65 -2.95 11.03
N VAL A 89 -5.01 -1.90 11.76
CA VAL A 89 -6.04 -0.92 11.37
C VAL A 89 -5.65 -0.17 10.10
N LEU A 90 -4.44 0.38 10.03
CA LEU A 90 -3.99 1.12 8.84
C LEU A 90 -3.77 0.19 7.66
N ALA A 91 -3.26 -1.03 7.89
CA ALA A 91 -3.16 -2.06 6.88
C ALA A 91 -4.53 -2.39 6.28
N SER A 92 -5.54 -2.69 7.10
CA SER A 92 -6.88 -3.07 6.63
C SER A 92 -7.59 -1.92 5.92
N ILE A 93 -7.49 -0.69 6.43
CA ILE A 93 -8.06 0.48 5.75
C ILE A 93 -7.42 0.68 4.38
N SER A 94 -6.09 0.59 4.29
CA SER A 94 -5.39 0.77 3.00
C SER A 94 -5.88 -0.23 1.95
N MET A 95 -5.97 -1.51 2.30
CA MET A 95 -6.46 -2.58 1.42
C MET A 95 -7.93 -2.38 1.03
N GLY A 96 -8.77 -1.93 1.96
CA GLY A 96 -10.17 -1.59 1.70
C GLY A 96 -10.32 -0.43 0.71
N MET A 97 -9.46 0.59 0.83
CA MET A 97 -9.43 1.74 -0.08
C MET A 97 -8.91 1.35 -1.47
N THR A 98 -7.91 0.47 -1.56
CA THR A 98 -7.44 -0.04 -2.86
C THR A 98 -8.53 -0.78 -3.63
N ALA A 99 -9.38 -1.56 -2.95
CA ALA A 99 -10.50 -2.24 -3.59
C ALA A 99 -11.55 -1.26 -4.15
N LEU A 100 -11.89 -0.21 -3.38
CA LEU A 100 -12.80 0.86 -3.85
C LEU A 100 -12.18 1.69 -4.98
N PHE A 101 -10.90 2.03 -4.85
CA PHE A 101 -10.15 2.71 -5.89
C PHE A 101 -10.19 1.92 -7.20
N THR A 102 -9.94 0.61 -7.15
CA THR A 102 -9.94 -0.25 -8.33
C THR A 102 -11.30 -0.30 -9.00
N ASN A 103 -12.38 -0.35 -8.21
CA ASN A 103 -13.75 -0.32 -8.72
C ASN A 103 -14.05 0.95 -9.53
N GLU A 104 -13.70 2.11 -9.00
CA GLU A 104 -13.94 3.40 -9.67
C GLU A 104 -12.95 3.64 -10.82
N TYR A 105 -11.66 3.36 -10.61
CA TYR A 105 -10.62 3.62 -11.59
C TYR A 105 -10.81 2.81 -12.89
N LEU A 106 -11.22 1.54 -12.76
CA LEU A 106 -11.51 0.66 -13.90
C LEU A 106 -12.97 0.72 -14.37
N SER A 107 -13.79 1.59 -13.77
CA SER A 107 -15.22 1.74 -14.08
C SER A 107 -15.98 0.41 -14.08
N LEU A 108 -15.66 -0.49 -13.13
CA LEU A 108 -16.14 -1.88 -13.13
C LEU A 108 -17.67 -1.98 -12.99
N ARG A 109 -18.32 -0.97 -12.39
CA ARG A 109 -19.77 -0.95 -12.25
C ARG A 109 -20.48 -1.07 -13.60
N ASN A 110 -19.94 -0.42 -14.64
CA ASN A 110 -20.54 -0.39 -15.97
C ASN A 110 -19.96 -1.49 -16.87
N ASN A 111 -18.67 -1.77 -16.75
CA ASN A 111 -17.97 -2.72 -17.63
C ASN A 111 -18.10 -4.18 -17.17
N HIS A 112 -18.17 -4.43 -15.86
CA HIS A 112 -18.16 -5.78 -15.29
C HIS A 112 -18.84 -5.86 -13.90
N PRO A 113 -20.18 -5.79 -13.82
CA PRO A 113 -20.92 -5.59 -12.56
C PRO A 113 -20.70 -6.70 -11.51
N THR A 114 -20.42 -7.94 -11.95
CA THR A 114 -20.06 -9.04 -11.05
C THR A 114 -18.75 -8.76 -10.30
N TYR A 115 -17.72 -8.31 -11.00
CA TYR A 115 -16.43 -7.95 -10.38
C TYR A 115 -16.57 -6.75 -9.47
N TYR A 116 -17.40 -5.76 -9.86
CA TYR A 116 -17.73 -4.64 -8.99
C TYR A 116 -18.28 -5.11 -7.62
N ARG A 117 -19.26 -6.03 -7.62
CA ARG A 117 -19.83 -6.58 -6.38
C ARG A 117 -18.80 -7.34 -5.57
N ILE A 118 -17.94 -8.16 -6.21
CA ILE A 118 -16.89 -8.92 -5.53
C ILE A 118 -15.91 -7.98 -4.82
N LEU A 119 -15.40 -6.95 -5.51
CA LEU A 119 -14.46 -5.99 -4.92
C LEU A 119 -15.13 -5.09 -3.87
N TYR A 120 -16.42 -4.79 -4.03
CA TYR A 120 -17.18 -4.08 -3.00
C TYR A 120 -17.33 -4.94 -1.73
N CYS A 121 -17.66 -6.23 -1.86
CA CYS A 121 -17.68 -7.17 -0.74
C CYS A 121 -16.30 -7.30 -0.10
N LEU A 122 -15.22 -7.33 -0.89
CA LEU A 122 -13.85 -7.34 -0.38
C LEU A 122 -13.57 -6.09 0.48
N SER A 123 -13.99 -4.91 0.03
CA SER A 123 -13.89 -3.69 0.82
C SER A 123 -14.66 -3.77 2.15
N LEU A 124 -15.88 -4.34 2.13
CA LEU A 124 -16.65 -4.57 3.36
C LEU A 124 -15.96 -5.54 4.32
N ILE A 125 -15.32 -6.60 3.81
CA ILE A 125 -14.52 -7.52 4.62
C ILE A 125 -13.37 -6.76 5.31
N TRP A 126 -12.70 -5.85 4.60
CA TRP A 126 -11.65 -5.00 5.18
C TRP A 126 -12.18 -4.05 6.26
N VAL A 127 -13.38 -3.50 6.09
CA VAL A 127 -14.05 -2.72 7.15
C VAL A 127 -14.29 -3.58 8.38
N VAL A 128 -14.80 -4.81 8.21
CA VAL A 128 -15.00 -5.75 9.32
C VAL A 128 -13.68 -6.07 10.02
N ILE A 129 -12.61 -6.35 9.27
CA ILE A 129 -11.26 -6.58 9.84
C ILE A 129 -10.77 -5.35 10.63
N THR A 130 -11.00 -4.15 10.10
CA THR A 130 -10.64 -2.89 10.79
C THR A 130 -11.39 -2.77 12.12
N LEU A 131 -12.69 -3.08 12.16
CA LEU A 131 -13.48 -3.07 13.39
C LEU A 131 -13.01 -4.17 14.36
N CYS A 132 -12.71 -5.35 13.85
CA CYS A 132 -12.15 -6.45 14.63
C CYS A 132 -10.81 -6.10 15.26
N ALA A 133 -9.98 -5.27 14.62
CA ALA A 133 -8.71 -4.81 15.17
C ALA A 133 -8.89 -4.07 16.50
N PHE A 134 -10.00 -3.35 16.72
CA PHE A 134 -10.27 -2.64 17.97
C PHE A 134 -10.83 -3.53 19.09
N VAL A 135 -11.36 -4.71 18.76
CA VAL A 135 -12.12 -5.56 19.71
C VAL A 135 -11.41 -6.87 20.01
N LEU A 136 -10.75 -7.47 19.01
CA LEU A 136 -10.11 -8.78 19.11
C LEU A 136 -8.61 -8.64 19.44
N PRO A 137 -7.97 -9.72 19.94
CA PRO A 137 -6.53 -9.75 20.12
C PRO A 137 -5.78 -9.48 18.81
N VAL A 138 -4.76 -8.62 18.86
CA VAL A 138 -3.95 -8.22 17.69
C VAL A 138 -3.38 -9.44 16.95
N SER A 139 -2.94 -10.46 17.68
CA SER A 139 -2.41 -11.71 17.11
C SER A 139 -3.41 -12.42 16.19
N PHE A 140 -4.69 -12.42 16.54
CA PHE A 140 -5.73 -13.04 15.73
C PHE A 140 -5.96 -12.24 14.44
N VAL A 141 -6.05 -10.93 14.54
CA VAL A 141 -6.29 -10.05 13.37
C VAL A 141 -5.10 -10.08 12.40
N MET A 142 -3.88 -10.14 12.92
CA MET A 142 -2.67 -10.31 12.12
C MET A 142 -2.63 -11.62 11.32
N MET A 143 -3.33 -12.67 11.78
CA MET A 143 -3.49 -13.92 11.03
C MET A 143 -4.54 -13.79 9.91
N LEU A 144 -5.58 -12.98 10.11
CA LEU A 144 -6.64 -12.75 9.13
C LEU A 144 -6.18 -11.90 7.95
N ILE A 145 -5.35 -10.88 8.19
CA ILE A 145 -4.88 -9.96 7.15
C ILE A 145 -4.28 -10.70 5.94
N PRO A 146 -3.25 -11.55 6.07
CA PRO A 146 -2.66 -12.23 4.91
C PRO A 146 -3.65 -13.22 4.25
N LEU A 147 -4.54 -13.84 5.02
CA LEU A 147 -5.56 -14.76 4.52
C LEU A 147 -6.53 -14.08 3.54
N VAL A 148 -6.82 -12.79 3.75
CA VAL A 148 -7.68 -11.99 2.87
C VAL A 148 -6.86 -11.20 1.84
N ALA A 149 -5.68 -10.70 2.20
CA ALA A 149 -4.82 -9.90 1.32
C ALA A 149 -4.31 -10.68 0.11
N LEU A 150 -3.92 -11.95 0.27
CA LEU A 150 -3.43 -12.76 -0.84
C LEU A 150 -4.50 -13.00 -1.93
N PRO A 151 -5.68 -13.57 -1.62
CA PRO A 151 -6.73 -13.74 -2.63
C PRO A 151 -7.26 -12.38 -3.11
N GLY A 152 -7.38 -11.37 -2.24
CA GLY A 152 -7.79 -10.03 -2.60
C GLY A 152 -6.85 -9.38 -3.62
N GLY A 153 -5.54 -9.44 -3.40
CA GLY A 153 -4.53 -8.92 -4.31
C GLY A 153 -4.54 -9.63 -5.67
N ALA A 154 -4.78 -10.94 -5.69
CA ALA A 154 -4.98 -11.70 -6.92
C ALA A 154 -6.25 -11.25 -7.67
N LEU A 155 -7.38 -11.04 -6.97
CA LEU A 155 -8.61 -10.53 -7.56
C LEU A 155 -8.43 -9.13 -8.18
N LEU A 156 -7.68 -8.25 -7.51
CA LEU A 156 -7.35 -6.91 -8.02
C LEU A 156 -6.51 -6.99 -9.30
N LEU A 157 -5.51 -7.87 -9.33
CA LEU A 157 -4.70 -8.10 -10.53
C LEU A 157 -5.55 -8.65 -11.69
N LEU A 158 -6.43 -9.61 -11.40
CA LEU A 158 -7.35 -10.17 -12.40
C LEU A 158 -8.30 -9.11 -12.94
N ALA A 159 -8.84 -8.21 -12.11
CA ALA A 159 -9.67 -7.11 -12.56
C ALA A 159 -8.93 -6.18 -13.54
N GLY A 160 -7.67 -5.85 -13.23
CA GLY A 160 -6.79 -5.08 -14.12
C GLY A 160 -6.57 -5.78 -15.47
N LEU A 161 -6.19 -7.06 -15.44
CA LEU A 161 -5.95 -7.87 -16.65
C LEU A 161 -7.20 -8.03 -17.51
N LEU A 162 -8.36 -8.22 -16.90
CA LEU A 162 -9.63 -8.32 -17.62
C LEU A 162 -9.96 -7.01 -18.35
N MET A 163 -9.79 -5.87 -17.69
CA MET A 163 -10.08 -4.57 -18.29
C MET A 163 -9.03 -4.13 -19.31
N TRP A 164 -7.78 -4.57 -19.14
CA TRP A 164 -6.78 -4.42 -20.20
C TRP A 164 -7.19 -5.21 -21.44
N LYS A 165 -7.58 -6.48 -21.29
CA LYS A 165 -8.06 -7.30 -22.42
C LYS A 165 -9.31 -6.71 -23.08
N ALA A 166 -10.16 -6.03 -22.33
CA ALA A 166 -11.33 -5.31 -22.86
C ALA A 166 -10.98 -3.99 -23.58
N GLY A 167 -9.71 -3.61 -23.67
CA GLY A 167 -9.24 -2.44 -24.43
C GLY A 167 -9.15 -1.15 -23.62
N LEU A 168 -9.42 -1.16 -22.31
CA LEU A 168 -9.34 0.03 -21.47
C LEU A 168 -7.88 0.47 -21.31
N VAL A 169 -7.50 1.60 -21.91
CA VAL A 169 -6.12 2.12 -21.86
C VAL A 169 -5.67 2.37 -20.41
N ALA A 170 -6.55 2.93 -19.58
CA ALA A 170 -6.29 3.17 -18.16
C ALA A 170 -5.92 1.89 -17.38
N ALA A 171 -6.47 0.73 -17.78
CA ALA A 171 -6.19 -0.55 -17.14
C ALA A 171 -4.75 -1.05 -17.35
N ARG A 172 -4.07 -0.59 -18.40
CA ARG A 172 -2.66 -0.93 -18.66
C ARG A 172 -1.76 -0.35 -17.56
N TYR A 173 -1.93 0.94 -17.29
CA TYR A 173 -1.20 1.64 -16.22
C TYR A 173 -1.46 0.98 -14.87
N TYR A 174 -2.73 0.69 -14.55
CA TYR A 174 -3.11 0.02 -13.31
C TYR A 174 -2.49 -1.38 -13.17
N THR A 175 -2.55 -2.20 -14.22
CA THR A 175 -2.07 -3.59 -14.13
C THR A 175 -0.57 -3.65 -13.93
N ILE A 176 0.19 -2.80 -14.64
CA ILE A 176 1.65 -2.71 -14.49
C ILE A 176 2.01 -2.19 -13.09
N ALA A 177 1.32 -1.14 -12.63
CA ALA A 177 1.45 -0.58 -11.29
C ALA A 177 1.24 -1.64 -10.20
N TRP A 178 0.10 -2.33 -10.25
CA TRP A 178 -0.27 -3.35 -9.27
C TRP A 178 0.68 -4.56 -9.28
N THR A 179 1.17 -4.94 -10.46
CA THR A 179 2.19 -6.00 -10.59
C THR A 179 3.48 -5.62 -9.87
N ALA A 180 3.94 -4.37 -9.97
CA ALA A 180 5.13 -3.89 -9.27
C ALA A 180 4.97 -4.00 -7.74
N VAL A 181 3.79 -3.67 -7.21
CA VAL A 181 3.46 -3.84 -5.78
C VAL A 181 3.47 -5.30 -5.37
N ILE A 182 2.84 -6.18 -6.16
CA ILE A 182 2.82 -7.62 -5.88
C ILE A 182 4.24 -8.18 -5.83
N VAL A 183 5.09 -7.83 -6.79
CA VAL A 183 6.51 -8.25 -6.79
C VAL A 183 7.21 -7.75 -5.53
N GLY A 184 7.05 -6.47 -5.17
CA GLY A 184 7.61 -5.91 -3.95
C GLY A 184 7.12 -6.61 -2.68
N ALA A 185 5.82 -6.92 -2.60
CA ALA A 185 5.20 -7.62 -1.48
C ALA A 185 5.69 -9.07 -1.37
N MET A 186 5.85 -9.77 -2.51
CA MET A 186 6.40 -11.12 -2.55
C MET A 186 7.86 -11.14 -2.10
N THR A 187 8.69 -10.21 -2.59
CA THR A 187 10.10 -10.09 -2.16
C THR A 187 10.19 -9.81 -0.66
N TYR A 188 9.36 -8.90 -0.15
CA TYR A 188 9.32 -8.56 1.27
C TYR A 188 8.81 -9.73 2.14
N THR A 189 7.84 -10.50 1.65
CA THR A 189 7.38 -11.73 2.33
C THR A 189 8.49 -12.78 2.40
N LEU A 190 9.23 -12.99 1.30
CA LEU A 190 10.37 -13.91 1.28
C LEU A 190 11.49 -13.48 2.25
N LEU A 191 11.68 -12.18 2.45
CA LEU A 191 12.59 -11.62 3.43
C LEU A 191 12.16 -11.95 4.87
N ILE A 192 10.88 -11.72 5.20
CA ILE A 192 10.32 -12.05 6.53
C ILE A 192 10.46 -13.54 6.82
N LEU A 193 10.13 -14.40 5.86
CA LEU A 193 10.28 -15.86 5.96
C LEU A 193 11.74 -16.31 6.06
N GLY A 194 12.70 -15.44 5.74
CA GLY A 194 14.13 -15.73 5.75
C GLY A 194 14.65 -16.56 4.59
N ILE A 195 13.88 -16.62 3.51
CA ILE A 195 14.29 -17.24 2.25
C ILE A 195 15.15 -16.26 1.46
N ALA A 196 14.79 -14.97 1.45
CA ALA A 196 15.57 -13.93 0.79
C ALA A 196 16.59 -13.29 1.76
N PRO A 197 17.78 -12.89 1.26
CA PRO A 197 18.77 -12.18 2.08
C PRO A 197 18.28 -10.78 2.45
N SER A 198 18.65 -10.31 3.65
CA SER A 198 18.44 -8.92 4.09
C SER A 198 19.45 -8.02 3.38
N ASN A 199 18.97 -7.14 2.51
CA ASN A 199 19.76 -6.10 1.89
C ASN A 199 18.86 -4.87 1.62
N VAL A 200 19.48 -3.75 1.25
CA VAL A 200 18.77 -2.48 1.00
C VAL A 200 17.64 -2.63 -0.03
N PHE A 201 17.78 -3.53 -1.01
CA PHE A 201 16.74 -3.76 -2.02
C PHE A 201 15.57 -4.58 -1.48
N THR A 202 15.83 -5.70 -0.80
CA THR A 202 14.77 -6.59 -0.29
C THR A 202 13.97 -5.93 0.84
N GLU A 203 14.64 -5.13 1.67
CA GLU A 203 14.00 -4.39 2.77
C GLU A 203 13.12 -3.23 2.29
N ASN A 204 13.45 -2.64 1.14
CA ASN A 204 12.72 -1.52 0.56
C ASN A 204 11.92 -1.90 -0.70
N ALA A 205 11.85 -3.19 -1.04
CA ALA A 205 11.21 -3.68 -2.27
C ALA A 205 9.74 -3.25 -2.36
N LEU A 206 9.01 -3.34 -1.24
CA LEU A 206 7.62 -2.91 -1.17
C LEU A 206 7.47 -1.37 -1.29
N GLN A 207 8.42 -0.60 -0.75
CA GLN A 207 8.43 0.86 -0.91
C GLN A 207 8.67 1.27 -2.36
N VAL A 208 9.65 0.65 -3.03
CA VAL A 208 9.92 0.87 -4.46
C VAL A 208 8.70 0.49 -5.31
N GLY A 209 8.08 -0.66 -5.03
CA GLY A 209 6.84 -1.08 -5.71
C GLY A 209 5.71 -0.05 -5.57
N SER A 210 5.49 0.47 -4.35
CA SER A 210 4.47 1.49 -4.12
C SER A 210 4.79 2.85 -4.77
N ILE A 211 6.06 3.25 -4.86
CA ILE A 211 6.45 4.46 -5.61
C ILE A 211 6.09 4.31 -7.09
N LEU A 212 6.47 3.18 -7.69
CA LEU A 212 6.16 2.89 -9.10
C LEU A 212 4.66 2.85 -9.33
N GLU A 213 3.92 2.25 -8.40
CA GLU A 213 2.46 2.21 -8.43
C GLU A 213 1.87 3.62 -8.45
N VAL A 214 2.23 4.44 -7.47
CA VAL A 214 1.69 5.78 -7.28
C VAL A 214 2.02 6.69 -8.47
N PHE A 215 3.23 6.56 -9.01
CA PHE A 215 3.65 7.27 -10.22
C PHE A 215 2.83 6.84 -11.45
N LEU A 216 2.73 5.53 -11.71
CA LEU A 216 2.02 4.99 -12.87
C LEU A 216 0.50 5.25 -12.80
N LEU A 217 -0.10 5.13 -11.62
CA LEU A 217 -1.53 5.41 -11.44
C LEU A 217 -1.84 6.90 -11.64
N SER A 218 -0.97 7.79 -11.19
CA SER A 218 -1.14 9.22 -11.42
C SER A 218 -1.00 9.60 -12.89
N LEU A 219 -0.10 8.94 -13.64
CA LEU A 219 -0.04 9.08 -15.10
C LEU A 219 -1.30 8.54 -15.80
N GLY A 220 -1.80 7.37 -15.36
CA GLY A 220 -3.04 6.79 -15.90
C GLY A 220 -4.26 7.67 -15.64
N LEU A 221 -4.35 8.27 -14.46
CA LEU A 221 -5.36 9.26 -14.08
C LEU A 221 -5.27 10.53 -14.94
N ALA A 222 -4.06 11.07 -15.15
CA ALA A 222 -3.85 12.24 -16.00
C ALA A 222 -4.23 11.97 -17.47
N ASN A 223 -3.88 10.79 -17.99
CA ASN A 223 -4.27 10.39 -19.34
C ASN A 223 -5.79 10.32 -19.50
N ARG A 224 -6.52 9.85 -18.46
CA ARG A 224 -7.98 9.82 -18.47
C ARG A 224 -8.59 11.21 -18.66
N ILE A 225 -8.00 12.25 -18.06
CA ILE A 225 -8.44 13.65 -18.21
C ILE A 225 -8.29 14.12 -19.66
N ASN A 226 -7.18 13.78 -20.32
CA ASN A 226 -6.91 14.23 -21.69
C ASN A 226 -7.75 13.50 -22.75
N THR A 227 -8.28 12.32 -22.43
CA THR A 227 -9.10 11.50 -23.35
C THR A 227 -10.60 11.54 -23.08
N ALA A 228 -11.04 12.23 -22.01
CA ALA A 228 -12.45 12.44 -21.69
C ALA A 228 -12.97 13.72 -22.33
#